data_AF-A0A7V0LTD8-F1
#
_entry.id   AF-A0A7V0LTD8-F1
#
_cell.length_a   1.000
_cell.length_b   1.000
_cell.length_c   1.000
_cell.angle_alpha   90.00
_cell.angle_beta   90.00
_cell.angle_gamma   90.00
#
_symmetry.space_group_name_H-M   'P 1'
#
loop_
_entity.id
_entity.type
_entity.pdbx_description
1 polymer ?
#
loop_
_entity_poly.entity_id
_entity_poly.type
_entity_poly.pdbx_seq_one_letter_code
_entity_poly.pdbx_strand_id
1 'polypeptide(L)'
;MVLKREIEERWLKILKEAVKQSGRSRVPEIRKPLSLEKIEEIAANYNTWLFGDINGEKLIPEINLKGDILVIIGPEGGFTENERKFLLSKGFLNVKLAKTILRAETAAISACSQIIAVRETNGRRPKNARR
;
A
#
# COMPACT_ATOMS: atom_id res chain seq x y z
N MET A 1 11.26 -10.06 25.28
CA MET A 1 10.61 -8.73 25.21
C MET A 1 11.56 -7.60 24.79
N VAL A 2 12.89 -7.73 24.99
CA VAL A 2 13.92 -6.75 24.61
C VAL A 2 14.14 -6.62 23.09
N LEU A 3 14.30 -7.75 22.38
CA LEU A 3 14.49 -7.80 20.92
C LEU A 3 13.44 -7.03 20.11
N LYS A 4 12.19 -6.97 20.59
CA LYS A 4 11.09 -6.30 19.89
C LYS A 4 11.22 -4.78 19.94
N ARG A 5 11.75 -4.22 21.05
CA ARG A 5 12.03 -2.79 21.19
C ARG A 5 13.20 -2.35 20.32
N GLU A 6 14.26 -3.15 20.25
CA GLU A 6 15.44 -2.83 19.43
C GLU A 6 15.11 -2.76 17.93
N ILE A 7 14.22 -3.64 17.44
CA ILE A 7 13.74 -3.61 16.06
C ILE A 7 12.92 -2.34 15.78
N GLU A 8 12.02 -1.98 16.70
CA GLU A 8 11.20 -0.76 16.60
C GLU A 8 12.08 0.50 16.57
N GLU A 9 13.08 0.59 17.47
CA GLU A 9 14.03 1.70 17.50
C GLU A 9 14.86 1.79 16.22
N ARG A 10 15.32 0.65 15.70
CA ARG A 10 16.05 0.59 14.43
C ARG A 10 15.20 1.09 13.27
N TRP A 11 13.95 0.67 13.18
CA TRP A 11 13.03 1.12 12.13
C TRP A 11 12.74 2.61 12.22
N LEU A 12 12.52 3.13 13.43
CA LEU A 12 12.34 4.56 13.65
C LEU A 12 13.57 5.38 13.23
N LYS A 13 14.78 4.87 13.48
CA LYS A 13 16.03 5.52 13.02
C LYS A 13 16.08 5.57 11.49
N ILE A 14 15.84 4.44 10.82
CA ILE A 14 15.82 4.38 9.34
C ILE A 14 14.77 5.34 8.78
N LEU A 15 13.57 5.36 9.35
CA LEU A 15 12.47 6.21 8.91
C LEU A 15 12.81 7.70 9.03
N LYS A 16 13.41 8.12 10.14
CA LYS A 16 13.82 9.52 10.35
C LYS A 16 14.86 9.97 9.32
N GLU A 17 15.88 9.15 9.06
CA GLU A 17 16.88 9.45 8.03
C GLU A 17 16.27 9.50 6.63
N ALA A 18 15.37 8.56 6.29
CA ALA A 18 14.67 8.56 5.01
C ALA A 18 13.78 9.80 4.83
N VAL A 19 13.07 10.23 5.88
CA VAL A 19 12.27 11.48 5.85
C VAL A 19 13.16 12.70 5.61
N LYS A 20 14.31 12.78 6.30
CA LYS A 20 15.28 13.86 6.13
C LYS A 20 15.83 13.91 4.71
N GLN A 21 16.23 12.78 4.14
CA GLN A 21 16.78 12.70 2.79
C GLN A 21 15.74 12.94 1.69
N SER A 22 14.47 12.57 1.93
CA SER A 22 13.38 12.80 0.98
C SER A 22 12.73 14.19 1.08
N GLY A 23 13.15 15.02 2.03
CA GLY A 23 12.59 16.38 2.22
C GLY A 23 11.12 16.39 2.66
N ARG A 24 10.60 15.30 3.24
CA ARG A 24 9.20 15.22 3.69
C ARG A 24 9.01 16.01 4.98
N SER A 25 7.92 16.79 5.04
CA SER A 25 7.55 17.58 6.23
C SER A 25 6.87 16.77 7.34
N ARG A 26 6.40 15.55 7.04
CA ARG A 26 5.71 14.67 7.99
C ARG A 26 6.39 13.31 8.04
N VAL A 27 6.67 12.86 9.26
CA VAL A 27 7.18 11.51 9.53
C VAL A 27 6.01 10.52 9.47
N PRO A 28 6.09 9.44 8.67
CA PRO A 28 5.10 8.36 8.68
C PRO A 28 4.97 7.70 10.06
N GLU A 29 3.81 7.14 10.37
CA GLU A 29 3.60 6.37 11.60
C GLU A 29 3.95 4.89 11.35
N ILE A 30 4.74 4.28 12.24
CA ILE A 30 4.93 2.82 12.29
C ILE A 30 4.01 2.28 13.39
N ARG A 31 3.01 1.50 13.02
CA ARG A 31 2.08 0.87 13.97
C ARG A 31 2.60 -0.50 14.41
N LYS A 32 2.09 -0.97 15.55
CA LYS A 32 2.35 -2.33 16.03
C LYS A 32 1.81 -3.36 15.02
N PRO A 33 2.38 -4.57 14.95
CA PRO A 33 1.83 -5.65 14.13
C PRO A 33 0.36 -5.91 14.48
N LEU A 34 -0.46 -6.11 13.46
CA LEU A 34 -1.89 -6.35 13.58
C LEU A 34 -2.24 -7.65 12.85
N SER A 35 -3.25 -8.32 13.38
CA SER A 35 -3.81 -9.52 12.77
C SER A 35 -4.62 -9.15 11.53
N LEU A 36 -4.58 -9.98 10.48
CA LEU A 36 -5.33 -9.72 9.25
C LEU A 36 -6.84 -9.67 9.50
N GLU A 37 -7.34 -10.40 10.50
CA GLU A 37 -8.74 -10.43 10.88
C GLU A 37 -9.27 -9.05 11.31
N LYS A 38 -8.39 -8.16 11.78
CA LYS A 38 -8.72 -6.79 12.21
C LYS A 38 -8.58 -5.75 11.09
N ILE A 39 -8.28 -6.18 9.87
CA ILE A 39 -7.96 -5.26 8.78
C ILE A 39 -9.12 -4.33 8.42
N GLU A 40 -10.37 -4.80 8.58
CA GLU A 40 -11.58 -4.04 8.30
C GLU A 40 -11.71 -2.80 9.21
N GLU A 41 -11.36 -2.94 10.49
CA GLU A 41 -11.35 -1.83 11.46
C GLU A 41 -10.39 -0.71 11.02
N ILE A 42 -9.26 -1.09 10.42
CA ILE A 42 -8.27 -0.15 9.89
C ILE A 42 -8.82 0.46 8.60
N ALA A 43 -9.29 -0.40 7.69
CA ALA A 43 -9.75 -0.05 6.36
C ALA A 43 -10.92 0.94 6.39
N ALA A 44 -11.78 0.87 7.41
CA ALA A 44 -12.87 1.83 7.63
C ALA A 44 -12.45 3.32 7.64
N ASN A 45 -11.17 3.61 7.89
CA ASN A 45 -10.61 4.97 7.85
C ASN A 45 -10.11 5.40 6.45
N TYR A 46 -10.26 4.55 5.44
CA TYR A 46 -9.74 4.76 4.09
C TYR A 46 -10.87 4.63 3.05
N ASN A 47 -10.70 5.25 1.89
CA ASN A 47 -11.70 5.27 0.83
C ASN A 47 -11.46 4.23 -0.26
N THR A 48 -10.21 3.80 -0.44
CA THR A 48 -9.83 2.80 -1.46
C THR A 48 -9.00 1.71 -0.81
N TRP A 49 -9.43 0.44 -0.92
CA TRP A 49 -8.81 -0.71 -0.27
C TRP A 49 -8.24 -1.67 -1.30
N LEU A 50 -6.94 -1.88 -1.30
CA LEU A 50 -6.21 -2.66 -2.29
C LEU A 50 -5.37 -3.74 -1.61
N PHE A 51 -5.11 -4.85 -2.29
CA PHE A 51 -4.03 -5.76 -1.92
C PHE A 51 -3.30 -6.27 -3.17
N GLY A 52 -1.97 -6.38 -3.06
CA GLY A 52 -1.12 -6.86 -4.13
C GLY A 52 -1.25 -8.36 -4.32
N ASP A 53 -1.67 -8.79 -5.50
CA ASP A 53 -1.89 -10.20 -5.83
C ASP A 53 -1.46 -10.49 -7.26
N ILE A 54 -0.68 -11.56 -7.47
CA ILE A 54 -0.29 -12.00 -8.82
C ILE A 54 -1.51 -12.46 -9.63
N ASN A 55 -2.56 -12.92 -8.95
CA ASN A 55 -3.84 -13.27 -9.55
C ASN A 55 -4.78 -12.05 -9.69
N GLY A 56 -4.29 -10.85 -9.41
CA GLY A 56 -5.00 -9.60 -9.63
C GLY A 56 -5.43 -9.42 -11.09
N GLU A 57 -6.66 -9.00 -11.30
CA GLU A 57 -7.21 -8.73 -12.64
C GLU A 57 -6.96 -7.29 -13.09
N LYS A 58 -6.86 -6.36 -12.14
CA LYS A 58 -6.71 -4.92 -12.42
C LYS A 58 -5.30 -4.44 -12.11
N LEU A 59 -4.84 -3.47 -12.89
CA LEU A 59 -3.67 -2.67 -12.54
C LEU A 59 -4.09 -1.46 -11.71
N ILE A 60 -3.20 -0.95 -10.85
CA ILE A 60 -3.49 0.25 -10.04
C ILE A 60 -3.97 1.45 -10.89
N PRO A 61 -3.38 1.74 -12.07
CA PRO A 61 -3.83 2.85 -12.93
C PRO A 61 -5.26 2.73 -13.47
N GLU A 62 -5.84 1.53 -13.47
CA GLU A 62 -7.22 1.29 -13.93
C GLU A 62 -8.25 1.54 -12.83
N ILE A 63 -7.80 1.78 -11.60
CA ILE A 63 -8.64 1.96 -10.44
C ILE A 63 -8.88 3.44 -10.20
N ASN A 64 -10.13 3.80 -9.92
CA ASN A 64 -10.48 5.13 -9.47
C ASN A 64 -10.03 5.34 -8.01
N LEU A 65 -8.76 5.70 -7.83
CA LEU A 65 -8.16 5.96 -6.52
C LEU A 65 -8.77 7.24 -5.91
N LYS A 66 -9.69 7.07 -4.95
CA LYS A 66 -10.34 8.18 -4.23
C LYS A 66 -9.79 8.29 -2.81
N GLY A 67 -9.73 9.53 -2.31
CA GLY A 67 -9.43 9.83 -0.91
C GLY A 67 -8.18 9.10 -0.39
N ASP A 68 -8.21 8.67 0.85
CA ASP A 68 -7.12 7.92 1.45
C ASP A 68 -7.12 6.46 0.99
N ILE A 69 -5.92 5.94 0.70
CA ILE A 69 -5.73 4.62 0.08
C ILE A 69 -5.02 3.71 1.06
N LEU A 70 -5.59 2.53 1.29
CA LEU A 70 -4.95 1.42 1.98
C LEU A 70 -4.51 0.39 0.93
N VAL A 71 -3.23 0.01 0.97
CA VAL A 71 -2.69 -1.09 0.15
C VAL A 71 -1.98 -2.10 1.04
N ILE A 72 -2.33 -3.37 0.90
CA ILE A 72 -1.72 -4.48 1.63
C ILE A 72 -0.77 -5.22 0.70
N ILE A 73 0.43 -5.51 1.20
CA ILE A 73 1.43 -6.30 0.51
C ILE A 73 1.63 -7.59 1.30
N GLY A 74 1.51 -8.73 0.63
CA GLY A 74 1.69 -10.04 1.24
C GLY A 74 3.16 -10.35 1.55
N PRO A 75 3.41 -11.42 2.31
CA PRO A 75 4.76 -11.92 2.56
C PRO A 75 5.37 -12.54 1.28
N GLU A 76 6.59 -13.04 1.36
CA GLU A 76 7.34 -13.64 0.26
C GLU A 76 6.59 -14.81 -0.42
N GLY A 77 5.78 -15.54 0.34
CA GLY A 77 4.92 -16.62 -0.17
C GLY A 77 3.59 -16.16 -0.78
N GLY A 78 3.31 -14.85 -0.78
CA GLY A 78 2.03 -14.29 -1.16
C GLY A 78 0.92 -14.57 -0.14
N PHE A 79 -0.31 -14.24 -0.52
CA PHE A 79 -1.50 -14.56 0.26
C PHE A 79 -1.94 -16.01 -0.01
N THR A 80 -2.31 -16.72 1.05
CA THR A 80 -3.02 -17.99 0.94
C THR A 80 -4.40 -17.78 0.30
N GLU A 81 -4.98 -18.85 -0.23
CA GLU A 81 -6.32 -18.78 -0.84
C GLU A 81 -7.38 -18.31 0.16
N ASN A 82 -7.25 -18.69 1.43
CA ASN A 82 -8.17 -18.25 2.49
C ASN A 82 -8.03 -16.75 2.79
N GLU A 83 -6.80 -16.23 2.87
CA GLU A 83 -6.56 -14.80 3.06
C GLU A 83 -7.05 -13.97 1.88
N ARG A 84 -6.85 -14.45 0.65
CA ARG A 84 -7.39 -13.82 -0.57
C ARG A 84 -8.91 -13.74 -0.51
N LYS A 85 -9.59 -14.86 -0.24
CA LYS A 85 -11.05 -14.91 -0.10
C LYS A 85 -11.54 -13.98 1.00
N PHE A 86 -10.84 -13.95 2.13
CA PHE A 86 -11.15 -13.05 3.23
C PHE A 86 -11.06 -11.58 2.79
N LEU A 87 -9.95 -11.14 2.21
CA LEU A 87 -9.78 -9.76 1.74
C LEU A 87 -10.84 -9.36 0.70
N LEU A 88 -11.10 -10.23 -0.28
CA LEU A 88 -12.16 -10.01 -1.27
C LEU A 88 -13.54 -9.89 -0.63
N SER A 89 -13.85 -10.74 0.36
CA SER A 89 -15.12 -10.70 1.10
C SER A 89 -15.32 -9.39 1.88
N LYS A 90 -14.22 -8.72 2.24
CA LYS A 90 -14.21 -7.40 2.88
C LYS A 90 -14.27 -6.24 1.89
N GLY A 91 -14.33 -6.50 0.59
CA GLY A 91 -14.39 -5.47 -0.44
C GLY A 91 -13.04 -4.88 -0.85
N PHE A 92 -11.92 -5.52 -0.47
CA PHE A 92 -10.63 -5.16 -1.03
C PHE A 92 -10.57 -5.53 -2.51
N LEU A 93 -9.93 -4.67 -3.30
CA LEU A 93 -9.63 -4.95 -4.70
C LEU A 93 -8.26 -5.62 -4.81
N ASN A 94 -8.20 -6.76 -5.49
CA ASN A 94 -6.95 -7.42 -5.82
C ASN A 94 -6.27 -6.71 -7.00
N VAL A 95 -5.01 -6.31 -6.83
CA VAL A 95 -4.27 -5.57 -7.86
C VAL A 95 -3.00 -6.28 -8.26
N LYS A 96 -2.76 -6.34 -9.57
CA LYS A 96 -1.53 -6.87 -10.13
C LYS A 96 -0.49 -5.75 -10.23
N LEU A 97 0.67 -5.95 -9.63
CA LEU A 97 1.74 -4.94 -9.58
C LEU A 97 2.76 -5.10 -10.72
N ALA A 98 2.89 -6.31 -11.27
CA ALA A 98 3.75 -6.65 -12.39
C ALA A 98 3.27 -7.95 -13.06
N LYS A 99 3.84 -8.27 -14.23
CA LYS A 99 3.60 -9.56 -14.91
C LYS A 99 4.25 -10.75 -14.18
N THR A 100 5.29 -10.47 -13.39
CA THR A 100 6.06 -11.46 -12.63
C THR A 100 5.79 -11.33 -11.14
N ILE A 101 6.13 -12.37 -10.38
CA ILE A 101 6.12 -12.31 -8.91
C ILE A 101 7.23 -11.34 -8.47
N LEU A 102 6.84 -10.34 -7.68
CA LEU A 102 7.75 -9.40 -7.05
C LEU A 102 8.09 -9.88 -5.64
N ARG A 103 9.31 -9.62 -5.18
CA ARG A 103 9.61 -9.74 -3.74
C ARG A 103 8.78 -8.73 -2.95
N ALA A 104 8.51 -9.02 -1.68
CA ALA A 104 7.63 -8.21 -0.84
C ALA A 104 8.05 -6.72 -0.80
N GLU A 105 9.34 -6.43 -0.70
CA GLU A 105 9.87 -5.07 -0.68
C GLU A 105 9.69 -4.36 -2.03
N THR A 106 9.92 -5.07 -3.13
CA THR A 106 9.72 -4.54 -4.50
C THR A 106 8.23 -4.30 -4.79
N ALA A 107 7.35 -5.18 -4.31
CA ALA A 107 5.91 -5.01 -4.40
C ALA A 107 5.45 -3.73 -3.68
N ALA A 108 5.93 -3.49 -2.46
CA ALA A 108 5.62 -2.28 -1.71
C ALA A 108 6.07 -0.99 -2.42
N ILE A 109 7.29 -0.98 -2.97
CA ILE A 109 7.83 0.15 -3.75
C ILE A 109 7.03 0.37 -5.04
N SER A 110 6.69 -0.71 -5.76
CA SER A 110 5.92 -0.66 -7.00
C SER A 110 4.52 -0.09 -6.75
N ALA A 111 3.82 -0.60 -5.72
CA ALA A 111 2.49 -0.10 -5.34
C ALA A 111 2.52 1.40 -5.02
N CYS A 112 3.48 1.84 -4.18
CA CYS A 112 3.65 3.26 -3.87
C CYS A 112 3.89 4.10 -5.13
N SER A 113 4.80 3.65 -6.00
CA SER A 113 5.15 4.37 -7.24
C SER A 113 3.97 4.51 -8.18
N GLN A 114 3.19 3.45 -8.38
CA GLN A 114 2.00 3.48 -9.24
C GLN A 114 0.90 4.39 -8.66
N ILE A 115 0.66 4.33 -7.34
CA ILE A 115 -0.32 5.21 -6.68
C ILE A 115 0.08 6.68 -6.82
N ILE A 116 1.37 7.00 -6.59
CA ILE A 116 1.89 8.37 -6.75
C ILE A 116 1.71 8.84 -8.19
N ALA A 117 2.12 8.04 -9.17
CA ALA A 117 2.00 8.39 -10.59
C ALA A 117 0.55 8.68 -10.99
N VAL A 118 -0.40 7.85 -10.56
CA VAL A 118 -1.84 8.05 -10.83
C VAL A 118 -2.37 9.31 -10.16
N ARG A 119 -1.96 9.59 -8.91
CA ARG A 119 -2.39 10.82 -8.22
C ARG A 119 -1.86 12.08 -8.90
N GLU A 120 -0.61 12.06 -9.34
CA GLU A 120 -0.01 13.20 -10.04
C GLU A 120 -0.61 13.43 -11.43
N THR A 121 -0.92 12.38 -12.19
CA THR A 121 -1.55 12.52 -13.51
C THR A 121 -3.00 12.98 -13.41
N ASN A 122 -3.77 12.45 -12.47
CA ASN A 122 -5.16 12.88 -12.24
C ASN A 122 -5.26 14.32 -11.72
N GLY A 123 -4.29 14.77 -10.92
CA GLY A 123 -4.17 16.16 -10.46
C GLY A 123 -3.72 17.14 -11.55
N ARG A 124 -3.16 16.65 -12.66
CA ARG A 124 -2.63 17.44 -13.80
C ARG A 124 -3.62 17.59 -14.96
N ARG A 125 -4.94 17.50 -14.75
CA ARG A 125 -5.91 17.85 -15.82
C ARG A 125 -5.51 19.20 -16.43
N PRO A 126 -5.23 19.27 -17.75
CA PRO A 126 -4.83 20.52 -18.37
C PRO A 126 -5.96 21.55 -18.17
N LYS A 127 -5.60 22.77 -17.74
CA LYS A 127 -6.54 23.88 -17.53
C LYS A 127 -7.31 24.31 -18.80
N ASN A 128 -7.06 23.68 -19.95
CA ASN A 128 -7.55 24.11 -21.27
C ASN A 128 -8.43 23.07 -21.98
N ALA A 129 -9.19 22.23 -21.25
CA ALA A 129 -10.31 21.48 -21.83
C ALA A 129 -11.64 22.23 -21.61
N ARG A 130 -11.66 23.51 -21.95
CA ARG A 130 -12.86 24.31 -22.21
C ARG A 130 -12.58 25.14 -23.46
N ARG A 131 -12.79 24.52 -24.62
CA ARG A 131 -13.31 25.15 -25.84
C ARG A 131 -14.08 24.09 -26.61
#